data_AF-A0A7C1GKG2-F1
#
_entry.id   AF-A0A7C1GKG2-F1
#
_cell.length_a   1.000
_cell.length_b   1.000
_cell.length_c   1.000
_cell.angle_alpha   90.00
_cell.angle_beta   90.00
_cell.angle_gamma   90.00
#
_symmetry.space_group_name_H-M   'P 1'
#
loop_
_entity.id
_entity.type
_entity.pdbx_description
1 polymer ?
#
loop_
_entity_poly.entity_id
_entity_poly.type
_entity_poly.pdbx_seq_one_letter_code
_entity_poly.pdbx_strand_id
1 'polypeptide(L)' 'MIGEERIYVISALVEHKPGVLYSVSNMFRRRGFNIESISVGEAERPDLARMTIT' A
#
# COMPACT_ATOMS: atom_id res chain seq x y z
N MET A 1 12.88 -6.74 26.63
CA MET A 1 11.42 -6.55 26.41
C MET A 1 11.24 -6.31 24.92
N ILE A 2 11.00 -7.37 24.15
CA ILE A 2 10.64 -7.23 22.73
C ILE A 2 9.19 -6.78 22.76
N GLY A 3 8.92 -5.51 22.42
CA GLY A 3 7.55 -5.01 22.33
C GLY A 3 6.78 -5.79 21.28
N GLU A 4 5.49 -6.03 21.50
CA GLU A 4 4.63 -6.62 20.46
C GLU A 4 4.70 -5.76 19.20
N GLU A 5 5.22 -6.32 18.13
CA GLU A 5 5.20 -5.72 16.80
C GLU A 5 3.74 -5.74 16.30
N ARG A 6 3.11 -4.57 16.25
CA ARG A 6 1.74 -4.43 15.74
C ARG A 6 1.79 -4.19 14.25
N ILE A 7 1.17 -5.11 13.50
CA ILE A 7 0.95 -4.98 12.06
C ILE A 7 -0.30 -4.12 11.83
N TYR A 8 -0.22 -3.14 10.92
CA TYR A 8 -1.33 -2.29 10.54
C TYR A 8 -1.71 -2.56 9.09
N VAL A 9 -2.98 -2.87 8.83
CA VAL A 9 -3.45 -3.11 7.47
C VAL A 9 -4.15 -1.86 6.93
N ILE A 10 -3.69 -1.36 5.78
CA ILE A 10 -4.29 -0.25 5.06
C ILE A 10 -4.82 -0.78 3.73
N SER A 11 -6.11 -0.56 3.47
CA SER A 11 -6.72 -0.80 2.15
C SER A 11 -7.13 0.53 1.53
N ALA A 12 -6.68 0.79 0.31
CA ALA A 12 -6.93 2.04 -0.40
C ALA A 12 -7.33 1.77 -1.86
N LEU A 13 -8.26 2.57 -2.37
CA LEU A 13 -8.51 2.69 -3.80
C LEU A 13 -7.51 3.69 -4.38
N VAL A 14 -6.86 3.29 -5.47
CA VAL A 14 -5.88 4.10 -6.19
C VAL A 14 -6.21 4.12 -7.67
N GLU A 15 -5.65 5.06 -8.42
CA GLU A 15 -5.76 5.06 -9.88
C GLU A 15 -5.09 3.82 -10.48
N HIS A 16 -5.73 3.19 -11.47
CA HIS A 16 -5.16 2.05 -12.18
C HIS A 16 -4.30 2.52 -13.37
N LYS A 17 -3.11 3.04 -13.07
CA LYS A 17 -2.17 3.51 -14.10
C LYS A 17 -0.70 3.25 -13.76
N PRO A 18 0.21 3.20 -14.76
CA PRO A 18 1.63 3.00 -14.53
C PRO A 18 2.22 4.01 -13.53
N GLY A 19 3.10 3.53 -12.64
CA GLY A 19 3.79 4.37 -11.65
C GLY A 19 3.08 4.56 -10.31
N VAL A 20 1.81 4.16 -10.18
CA VAL A 20 1.07 4.29 -8.91
C VAL A 20 1.68 3.45 -7.78
N LEU A 21 2.07 2.20 -8.06
CA LEU A 21 2.78 1.35 -7.08
C LEU A 21 4.03 2.04 -6.53
N TYR A 22 4.85 2.63 -7.41
CA TYR A 22 6.05 3.37 -7.02
C TYR A 22 5.73 4.61 -6.20
N SER A 23 4.72 5.39 -6.61
CA SER A 23 4.28 6.59 -5.89
C SER A 23 3.87 6.25 -4.45
N VAL A 24 3.04 5.21 -4.29
CA VAL A 24 2.55 4.75 -2.99
C VAL A 24 3.70 4.21 -2.15
N SER A 25 4.52 3.27 -2.64
CA SER A 25 5.63 2.71 -1.86
C SER A 25 6.66 3.78 -1.46
N ASN A 26 6.95 4.74 -2.33
CA ASN A 26 7.84 5.86 -2.02
C ASN A 26 7.24 6.81 -0.97
N MET A 27 5.91 6.97 -0.92
CA MET A 27 5.22 7.79 0.10
C MET A 27 5.43 7.24 1.51
N PHE A 28 5.33 5.90 1.68
CA PHE A 28 5.63 5.20 2.94
C PHE A 28 7.12 5.28 3.29
N ARG A 29 8.01 4.99 2.33
CA ARG A 29 9.46 5.09 2.52
C ARG A 29 9.89 6.49 3.00
N ARG A 30 9.35 7.56 2.40
CA ARG A 30 9.65 8.95 2.77
C ARG A 30 9.23 9.32 4.19
N ARG A 31 8.29 8.58 4.79
CA ARG A 31 7.83 8.76 6.18
C ARG A 31 8.55 7.85 7.17
N GLY A 32 9.48 7.01 6.69
CA GLY A 32 10.20 6.06 7.53
C GLY A 32 9.33 4.87 7.97
N PHE A 33 8.22 4.59 7.27
CA PHE A 33 7.43 3.39 7.52
C PHE A 33 8.06 2.20 6.79
N ASN A 34 8.21 1.09 7.51
CA ASN A 34 8.53 -0.18 6.91
C ASN A 34 7.25 -0.76 6.26
N ILE A 35 7.39 -1.34 5.07
CA ILE A 35 6.31 -2.09 4.42
C ILE A 35 6.68 -3.56 4.56
N GLU A 36 5.87 -4.32 5.28
CA GLU A 36 5.99 -5.77 5.36
C GLU A 36 5.43 -6.43 4.09
N SER A 37 4.26 -5.97 3.63
CA SER A 37 3.67 -6.47 2.40
C SER A 37 2.87 -5.41 1.65
N ILE A 38 2.80 -5.59 0.33
CA ILE A 38 1.99 -4.75 -0.55
C ILE A 38 1.40 -5.61 -1.67
N SER A 39 0.09 -5.50 -1.88
CA SER A 39 -0.62 -6.13 -2.99
C SER A 39 -1.46 -5.11 -3.73
N VAL A 40 -1.65 -5.34 -5.03
CA VAL A 40 -2.46 -4.49 -5.91
C VAL A 40 -3.25 -5.36 -6.87
N GLY A 41 -4.50 -5.00 -7.14
CA GLY A 41 -5.35 -5.66 -8.12
C GLY A 41 -6.46 -4.73 -8.60
N GLU A 42 -7.13 -5.12 -9.68
CA GLU A 42 -8.28 -4.39 -10.22
C GLU A 42 -9.38 -4.20 -9.17
N ALA A 43 -10.03 -3.05 -9.19
CA ALA A 43 -11.19 -2.77 -8.35
C ALA A 43 -12.50 -2.87 -9.16
N GLU A 44 -13.63 -2.59 -8.52
CA GLU A 44 -14.95 -2.63 -9.14
C GLU A 44 -15.08 -1.68 -10.34
N ARG A 45 -14.28 -0.61 -10.37
CA ARG A 45 -14.21 0.33 -11.49
C ARG A 45 -12.90 0.13 -12.27
N PRO A 46 -12.92 0.05 -13.61
CA PRO A 46 -11.72 -0.21 -14.42
C PRO A 46 -10.60 0.83 -14.27
N ASP A 47 -10.95 2.07 -13.92
CA ASP A 47 -10.02 3.18 -13.69
C ASP A 47 -9.36 3.14 -12.31
N LEU A 48 -9.76 2.21 -11.45
CA LEU A 48 -9.28 2.06 -10.08
C LEU A 48 -8.69 0.68 -9.81
N ALA A 49 -7.73 0.65 -8.91
CA ALA A 49 -7.16 -0.56 -8.34
C ALA A 49 -7.26 -0.51 -6.82
N ARG A 50 -7.34 -1.67 -6.17
CA ARG A 50 -7.28 -1.78 -4.71
C ARG A 50 -5.86 -2.16 -4.32
N MET A 51 -5.27 -1.35 -3.45
CA MET A 51 -3.99 -1.65 -2.81
C MET A 51 -4.21 -2.03 -1.35
N THR A 52 -3.55 -3.10 -0.93
CA THR A 52 -3.48 -3.51 0.49
C THR A 52 -2.02 -3.45 0.93
N ILE A 53 -1.76 -2.81 2.06
CA ILE A 53 -0.42 -2.52 2.58
C ILE A 53 -0.39 -2.93 4.04
N THR A 54 0.66 -3.64 4.45
CA THR A 54 0.93 -4.02 5.84
C THR A 54 2.30 -3.57 6.28
#